data_AF-Q9LTG7-F1
#
_entry.id   AF-Q9LTG7-F1
#
_cell.length_a   1.000
_cell.length_b   1.000
_cell.length_c   1.000
_cell.angle_alpha   90.00
_cell.angle_beta   90.00
_cell.angle_gamma   90.00
#
_symmetry.space_group_name_H-M   'P 1'
#
loop_
_entity.id
_entity.type
_entity.pdbx_description
1 polymer ?
#
loop_
_entity_poly.entity_id
_entity_poly.type
_entity_poly.pdbx_seq_one_letter_code
_entity_poly.pdbx_strand_id
1 'polypeptide(L)'
;MPPKRSVSMNQPNRGQILQTVFSHFFPVASPDSELVPSSLHEDITPILRVAKDVEDTNPRVAFLCHSHALDKANELDPTSSGRDVRQFKNTILQWLEKNNESTLKARQKSSDAHEMQSFYQQYGDEGINDLLNAGAGSSSSQRTKIYQTAVVLYDVLDAVHRKANIKVAAKILESHAEVEAKNKIYVPYNILPLDPDSKNHAMMRDPKIVAVLKAIRYTSDLTWQIGHKINDDEDVLDWLKTMFRFQVMI
;
A
#
# COMPACT_ATOMS: atom_id res chain seq x y z
N MET A 1 -23.91 41.33 62.37
CA MET A 1 -23.71 40.12 61.56
C MET A 1 -23.46 40.51 60.10
N PRO A 2 -22.25 40.34 59.56
CA PRO A 2 -22.01 40.38 58.11
C PRO A 2 -21.95 38.95 57.53
N PRO A 3 -22.32 38.73 56.25
CA PRO A 3 -22.28 37.39 55.65
C PRO A 3 -20.86 37.01 55.18
N LYS A 4 -20.50 35.74 55.41
CA LYS A 4 -19.24 35.11 54.97
C LYS A 4 -19.22 34.95 53.44
N ARG A 5 -18.20 35.51 52.76
CA ARG A 5 -17.83 35.11 51.39
C ARG A 5 -17.04 33.80 51.44
N SER A 6 -17.58 32.73 50.86
CA SER A 6 -16.82 31.51 50.57
C SER A 6 -16.03 31.71 49.26
N VAL A 7 -14.71 31.79 49.36
CA VAL A 7 -13.81 31.68 48.20
C VAL A 7 -13.65 30.20 47.88
N SER A 8 -14.20 29.75 46.76
CA SER A 8 -13.95 28.41 46.23
C SER A 8 -12.60 28.43 45.50
N MET A 9 -11.55 27.91 46.14
CA MET A 9 -10.30 27.60 45.46
C MET A 9 -10.56 26.44 44.48
N ASN A 10 -10.56 26.74 43.18
CA ASN A 10 -10.50 25.72 42.14
C ASN A 10 -9.15 25.00 42.25
N GLN A 11 -9.15 23.78 42.78
CA GLN A 11 -8.00 22.89 42.66
C GLN A 11 -7.86 22.46 41.20
N PRO A 12 -6.69 22.61 40.57
CA PRO A 12 -6.46 22.06 39.25
C PRO A 12 -6.48 20.54 39.32
N ASN A 13 -7.22 19.95 38.38
CA ASN A 13 -7.53 18.53 38.32
C ASN A 13 -6.23 17.73 38.10
N ARG A 14 -5.75 17.01 39.13
CA ARG A 14 -4.50 16.22 39.09
C ARG A 14 -4.46 15.19 37.95
N GLY A 15 -5.62 14.77 37.44
CA GLY A 15 -5.73 13.85 36.30
C GLY A 15 -5.34 14.45 34.94
N GLN A 16 -5.46 15.77 34.75
CA GLN A 16 -5.06 16.42 33.50
C GLN A 16 -3.55 16.61 33.41
N ILE A 17 -2.90 16.89 34.55
CA ILE A 17 -1.45 17.14 34.62
C ILE A 17 -0.66 15.86 34.30
N LEU A 18 -1.15 14.69 34.72
CA LEU A 18 -0.44 13.43 34.45
C LEU A 18 -0.50 13.02 32.96
N GLN A 19 -1.54 13.39 32.22
CA GLN A 19 -1.67 13.07 30.80
C GLN A 19 -0.76 13.93 29.90
N THR A 20 -0.57 15.22 30.24
CA THR A 20 0.30 16.14 29.48
C THR A 20 1.78 15.90 29.71
N VAL A 21 2.16 15.40 30.89
CA VAL A 21 3.58 15.15 31.21
C VAL A 21 4.03 13.77 30.68
N PHE A 22 3.13 12.78 30.59
CA PHE A 22 3.44 11.45 30.04
C PHE A 22 3.63 11.44 28.51
N SER A 23 2.94 12.30 27.76
CA SER A 23 3.09 12.35 26.29
C SER A 23 4.44 12.91 25.82
N HIS A 24 5.15 13.66 26.66
CA HIS A 24 6.45 14.24 26.32
C HIS A 24 7.63 13.24 26.38
N PHE A 25 7.51 12.14 27.13
CA PHE A 25 8.65 11.25 27.44
C PHE A 25 8.68 9.91 26.70
N PHE A 26 7.61 9.51 26.03
CA PHE A 26 7.61 8.26 25.24
C PHE A 26 7.71 8.56 23.75
N PRO A 27 8.50 7.81 22.96
CA PRO A 27 8.39 7.83 21.51
C PRO A 27 6.91 7.61 21.16
N VAL A 28 6.31 8.52 20.38
CA VAL A 28 5.01 8.21 19.79
C VAL A 28 5.30 7.07 18.81
N ALA A 29 4.78 5.89 19.08
CA ALA A 29 4.96 4.73 18.21
C ALA A 29 4.48 5.09 16.79
N SER A 30 5.18 4.58 15.76
CA SER A 30 4.72 4.81 14.39
C SER A 30 3.29 4.29 14.22
N PRO A 31 2.42 5.06 13.55
CA PRO A 31 1.03 4.66 13.38
C PRO A 31 1.00 3.38 12.56
N ASP A 32 0.61 2.28 13.21
CA ASP A 32 0.63 0.97 12.58
C ASP A 32 -0.61 0.74 11.73
N SER A 33 -0.44 -0.06 10.68
CA SER A 33 -1.52 -0.52 9.80
C SER A 33 -2.60 -1.30 10.55
N GLU A 34 -2.27 -1.90 11.71
CA GLU A 34 -3.22 -2.65 12.54
C GLU A 34 -4.23 -1.75 13.28
N LEU A 35 -3.89 -0.47 13.45
CA LEU A 35 -4.73 0.49 14.18
C LEU A 35 -5.69 1.24 13.25
N VAL A 36 -5.74 0.87 11.97
CA VAL A 36 -6.60 1.51 10.97
C VAL A 36 -8.06 1.07 11.19
N PRO A 37 -9.00 2.00 11.41
CA PRO A 37 -10.42 1.67 11.52
C PRO A 37 -10.95 0.98 10.27
N SER A 38 -11.91 0.05 10.42
CA SER A 38 -12.44 -0.75 9.30
C SER A 38 -12.97 0.09 8.13
N SER A 39 -13.52 1.28 8.40
CA SER A 39 -14.02 2.21 7.37
C SER A 39 -12.93 2.85 6.51
N LEU A 40 -11.67 2.80 6.95
CA LEU A 40 -10.52 3.38 6.27
C LEU A 40 -9.50 2.32 5.83
N HIS A 41 -9.76 1.06 6.18
CA HIS A 41 -8.78 -0.01 6.07
C HIS A 41 -8.37 -0.28 4.62
N GLU A 42 -9.28 -0.21 3.66
CA GLU A 42 -8.97 -0.48 2.25
C GLU A 42 -7.99 0.55 1.67
N ASP A 43 -8.24 1.84 1.89
CA ASP A 43 -7.44 2.93 1.29
C ASP A 43 -6.17 3.27 2.08
N ILE A 44 -6.19 3.17 3.42
CA ILE A 44 -5.11 3.71 4.26
C ILE A 44 -4.05 2.66 4.62
N THR A 45 -4.45 1.40 4.81
CA THR A 45 -3.54 0.32 5.19
C THR A 45 -2.39 0.14 4.19
N PRO A 46 -2.61 0.11 2.85
CA PRO A 46 -1.52 0.01 1.90
C PRO A 46 -0.48 1.12 2.05
N ILE A 47 -0.94 2.36 2.30
CA ILE A 47 -0.06 3.53 2.50
C ILE A 47 0.81 3.36 3.74
N LEU A 48 0.22 2.95 4.87
CA LEU A 48 0.97 2.74 6.11
C LEU A 48 1.94 1.55 6.03
N ARG A 49 1.58 0.49 5.30
CA ARG A 49 2.49 -0.63 5.04
C ARG A 49 3.72 -0.18 4.25
N VAL A 50 3.51 0.60 3.19
CA VAL A 50 4.61 1.17 2.41
C VAL A 50 5.44 2.13 3.25
N ALA A 51 4.81 2.97 4.09
CA ALA A 51 5.51 3.87 5.00
C ALA A 51 6.47 3.11 5.93
N LYS A 52 6.01 1.99 6.51
CA LYS A 52 6.81 1.09 7.34
C LYS A 52 8.00 0.50 6.55
N ASP A 53 7.74 -0.02 5.36
CA ASP A 53 8.77 -0.66 4.52
C ASP A 53 9.89 0.31 4.12
N VAL A 54 9.58 1.61 3.97
CA VAL A 54 10.56 2.63 3.57
C VAL A 54 11.16 3.42 4.74
N GLU A 55 10.69 3.23 5.98
CA GLU A 55 11.10 4.00 7.17
C GLU A 55 12.61 3.96 7.40
N ASP A 56 13.20 2.76 7.29
CA ASP A 56 14.63 2.54 7.50
C ASP A 56 15.49 3.06 6.34
N THR A 57 14.95 3.06 5.11
CA THR A 57 15.68 3.49 3.91
C THR A 57 15.65 4.99 3.72
N ASN A 58 14.46 5.59 3.85
CA ASN A 58 14.26 7.03 3.73
C ASN A 58 13.16 7.50 4.70
N PRO A 59 13.54 7.95 5.91
CA PRO A 59 12.59 8.35 6.94
C PRO A 59 11.78 9.59 6.53
N ARG A 60 12.27 10.43 5.61
CA ARG A 60 11.49 11.55 5.08
C ARG A 60 10.39 11.09 4.15
N VAL A 61 10.64 10.10 3.30
CA VAL A 61 9.60 9.50 2.44
C VAL A 61 8.54 8.81 3.29
N ALA A 62 8.93 8.04 4.30
CA ALA A 62 7.99 7.44 5.26
C ALA A 62 7.11 8.49 5.95
N PHE A 63 7.70 9.60 6.37
CA PHE A 63 6.96 10.74 6.92
C PHE A 63 5.93 11.31 5.94
N LEU A 64 6.29 11.45 4.65
CA LEU A 64 5.36 11.93 3.62
C LEU A 64 4.22 10.92 3.37
N CYS A 65 4.50 9.62 3.41
CA CYS A 65 3.46 8.59 3.35
C CYS A 65 2.48 8.70 4.53
N HIS A 66 2.96 8.88 5.76
CA HIS A 66 2.09 9.11 6.92
C HIS A 66 1.27 10.41 6.82
N SER A 67 1.87 11.48 6.30
CA SER A 67 1.13 12.73 6.02
C SER A 67 0.03 12.50 4.98
N HIS A 68 0.33 11.76 3.92
CA HIS A 68 -0.64 11.45 2.88
C HIS A 68 -1.77 10.55 3.39
N ALA A 69 -1.46 9.56 4.23
CA ALA A 69 -2.46 8.74 4.91
C ALA A 69 -3.44 9.59 5.75
N LEU A 70 -2.95 10.62 6.45
CA LEU A 70 -3.80 11.54 7.19
C LEU A 70 -4.69 12.37 6.27
N ASP A 71 -4.15 12.90 5.16
CA ASP A 71 -4.94 13.64 4.17
C ASP A 71 -6.06 12.76 3.60
N LYS A 72 -5.72 11.53 3.21
CA LYS A 72 -6.66 10.56 2.65
C LYS A 72 -7.75 10.18 3.66
N ALA A 73 -7.38 9.99 4.93
CA ALA A 73 -8.36 9.76 6.00
C ALA A 73 -9.29 10.97 6.21
N ASN A 74 -8.81 12.19 5.98
CA ASN A 74 -9.62 13.40 6.04
C ASN A 74 -10.56 13.55 4.84
N GLU A 75 -10.15 13.12 3.65
CA GLU A 75 -11.01 13.06 2.47
C GLU A 75 -12.14 12.03 2.65
N LEU A 76 -11.82 10.85 3.21
CA LEU A 76 -12.77 9.75 3.39
C LEU A 76 -13.80 9.99 4.51
N ASP A 77 -13.39 10.63 5.62
CA ASP A 77 -14.32 11.03 6.69
C ASP A 77 -14.05 12.48 7.14
N PRO A 78 -14.55 13.49 6.40
CA PRO A 78 -14.33 14.90 6.74
C PRO A 78 -14.91 15.28 8.10
N THR A 79 -16.04 14.69 8.47
CA THR A 79 -16.74 14.96 9.75
C THR A 79 -16.08 14.28 10.94
N SER A 80 -15.15 13.37 10.68
CA SER A 80 -14.54 12.47 11.67
C SER A 80 -15.61 11.82 12.55
N SER A 81 -16.70 11.33 11.95
CA SER A 81 -17.93 10.95 12.67
C SER A 81 -17.70 9.86 13.72
N GLY A 82 -16.82 8.89 13.44
CA GLY A 82 -16.45 7.80 14.36
C GLY A 82 -15.43 8.20 15.43
N ARG A 83 -15.60 7.70 16.66
CA ARG A 83 -14.60 7.87 17.75
C ARG A 83 -13.24 7.29 17.33
N ASP A 84 -13.24 6.10 16.75
CA ASP A 84 -12.02 5.38 16.42
C ASP A 84 -11.26 6.08 15.27
N VAL A 85 -11.99 6.64 14.30
CA VAL A 85 -11.42 7.49 13.24
C VAL A 85 -10.78 8.75 13.80
N ARG A 86 -11.43 9.44 14.76
CA ARG A 86 -10.84 10.61 15.43
C ARG A 86 -9.55 10.23 16.17
N GLN A 87 -9.57 9.12 16.91
CA GLN A 87 -8.39 8.65 17.64
C GLN A 87 -7.25 8.35 16.68
N PHE A 88 -7.50 7.57 15.64
CA PHE A 88 -6.54 7.24 14.60
C PHE A 88 -5.90 8.49 13.96
N LYS A 89 -6.72 9.45 13.50
CA LYS A 89 -6.24 10.71 12.91
C LYS A 89 -5.39 11.52 13.89
N ASN A 90 -5.82 11.63 15.14
CA ASN A 90 -5.07 12.34 16.17
C ASN A 90 -3.73 11.67 16.47
N THR A 91 -3.68 10.33 16.49
CA THR A 91 -2.44 9.58 16.67
C THR A 91 -1.45 9.85 15.54
N ILE A 92 -1.91 9.81 14.28
CA ILE A 92 -1.05 10.16 13.13
C ILE A 92 -0.58 11.61 13.22
N LEU A 93 -1.46 12.55 13.53
CA LEU A 93 -1.12 13.96 13.65
C LEU A 93 -0.04 14.21 14.72
N GLN A 94 -0.19 13.63 15.91
CA GLN A 94 0.79 13.74 16.98
C GLN A 94 2.14 13.12 16.59
N TRP A 95 2.12 11.99 15.88
CA TRP A 95 3.33 11.37 15.37
C TRP A 95 4.03 12.27 14.35
N LEU A 96 3.28 12.90 13.43
CA LEU A 96 3.82 13.84 12.44
C LEU A 96 4.44 15.06 13.11
N GLU A 97 3.76 15.67 14.08
CA GLU A 97 4.28 16.84 14.81
C GLU A 97 5.62 16.52 15.49
N LYS A 98 5.73 15.34 16.11
CA LYS A 98 6.93 14.91 16.82
C LYS A 98 8.10 14.54 15.90
N ASN A 99 7.83 13.97 14.74
CA ASN A 99 8.86 13.44 13.83
C ASN A 99 9.20 14.38 12.66
N ASN A 100 8.52 15.52 12.52
CA ASN A 100 8.77 16.42 11.40
C ASN A 100 10.21 16.98 11.41
N GLU A 101 10.70 17.47 12.55
CA GLU A 101 12.04 18.08 12.60
C GLU A 101 13.17 17.07 12.37
N SER A 102 13.07 15.87 12.94
CA SER A 102 14.08 14.82 12.78
C SER A 102 14.15 14.33 11.33
N THR A 103 13.00 14.10 10.70
CA THR A 103 12.93 13.65 9.30
C THR A 103 13.33 14.75 8.32
N LEU A 104 13.04 16.02 8.62
CA LEU A 104 13.53 17.16 7.85
C LEU A 104 15.06 17.26 7.86
N LYS A 105 15.70 17.01 9.00
CA LYS A 105 17.17 16.99 9.11
C LYS A 105 17.79 15.83 8.33
N ALA A 106 17.08 14.71 8.20
CA ALA A 106 17.51 13.55 7.43
C ALA A 106 17.26 13.69 5.92
N ARG A 107 16.51 14.71 5.49
CA ARG A 107 16.17 14.93 4.08
C ARG A 107 17.41 15.28 3.26
N GLN A 108 17.54 14.66 2.10
CA GLN A 108 18.72 14.78 1.23
C GLN A 108 18.52 15.83 0.12
N LYS A 109 17.29 16.04 -0.32
CA LYS A 109 16.92 16.98 -1.38
C LYS A 109 16.44 18.32 -0.82
N SER A 110 16.36 19.30 -1.72
CA SER A 110 15.98 20.68 -1.40
C SER A 110 14.51 20.85 -1.01
N SER A 111 13.63 19.95 -1.43
CA SER A 111 12.20 19.97 -1.13
C SER A 111 11.65 18.56 -0.95
N ASP A 112 10.49 18.43 -0.32
CA ASP A 112 9.81 17.15 -0.15
C ASP A 112 9.37 16.56 -1.50
N ALA A 113 8.98 17.42 -2.45
CA ALA A 113 8.64 16.99 -3.80
C ALA A 113 9.84 16.36 -4.51
N HIS A 114 11.02 16.97 -4.41
CA HIS A 114 12.24 16.42 -5.00
C HIS A 114 12.74 15.17 -4.27
N GLU A 115 12.59 15.10 -2.94
CA GLU A 115 12.91 13.91 -2.15
C GLU A 115 12.07 12.72 -2.62
N MET A 116 10.75 12.89 -2.65
CA MET A 116 9.80 11.86 -3.06
C MET A 116 10.00 11.47 -4.54
N GLN A 117 10.25 12.45 -5.42
CA GLN A 117 10.54 12.18 -6.83
C GLN A 117 11.80 11.33 -7.01
N SER A 118 12.89 11.71 -6.33
CA SER A 118 14.15 10.98 -6.40
C SER A 118 13.98 9.55 -5.89
N PHE A 119 13.27 9.38 -4.78
CA PHE A 119 13.02 8.07 -4.19
C PHE A 119 12.16 7.20 -5.11
N TYR A 120 11.09 7.74 -5.70
CA TYR A 120 10.24 7.00 -6.63
C TYR A 120 11.02 6.50 -7.86
N GLN A 121 11.89 7.34 -8.42
CA GLN A 121 12.74 6.96 -9.55
C GLN A 121 13.72 5.86 -9.17
N GLN A 122 14.38 5.97 -8.01
CA GLN A 122 15.28 4.95 -7.49
C GLN A 122 14.55 3.63 -7.24
N TYR A 123 13.36 3.69 -6.64
CA TYR A 123 12.52 2.51 -6.40
C TYR A 123 12.11 1.82 -7.71
N GLY A 124 11.79 2.60 -8.75
CA GLY A 124 11.49 2.07 -10.08
C GLY A 124 12.68 1.33 -10.69
N ASP A 125 13.87 1.94 -10.65
CA ASP A 125 15.09 1.35 -11.20
C ASP A 125 15.48 0.08 -10.41
N GLU A 126 15.48 0.12 -9.08
CA GLU A 126 15.81 -1.01 -8.20
C GLU A 126 14.78 -2.13 -8.30
N GLY A 127 13.48 -1.80 -8.19
CA GLY A 127 12.40 -2.79 -8.26
C GLY A 127 12.31 -3.48 -9.61
N ILE A 128 12.50 -2.76 -10.72
CA ILE A 128 12.56 -3.38 -12.05
C ILE A 128 13.81 -4.27 -12.17
N ASN A 129 14.97 -3.81 -11.70
CA ASN A 129 16.18 -4.63 -11.71
C ASN A 129 16.04 -5.90 -10.85
N ASP A 130 15.42 -5.82 -9.68
CA ASP A 130 15.14 -6.97 -8.82
C ASP A 130 14.22 -7.98 -9.53
N LEU A 131 13.19 -7.50 -10.22
CA LEU A 131 12.30 -8.35 -11.02
C LEU A 131 13.03 -9.02 -12.19
N LEU A 132 13.91 -8.28 -12.88
CA LEU A 132 14.69 -8.81 -14.00
C LEU A 132 15.74 -9.82 -13.52
N ASN A 133 16.43 -9.53 -12.41
CA ASN A 133 17.47 -10.38 -11.83
C ASN A 133 16.90 -11.66 -11.22
N ALA A 134 15.69 -11.61 -10.67
CA ALA A 134 14.99 -12.80 -10.17
C ALA A 134 14.50 -13.74 -11.28
N GLY A 135 14.52 -13.29 -12.55
CA GLY A 135 14.10 -14.06 -13.72
C GLY A 135 12.69 -14.66 -13.61
N ALA A 136 12.45 -15.78 -14.29
CA ALA A 136 11.22 -16.58 -14.20
C ALA A 136 11.04 -17.32 -12.84
N GLY A 137 11.78 -16.91 -11.81
CA GLY A 137 11.71 -17.44 -10.44
C GLY A 137 11.19 -16.42 -9.41
N SER A 138 10.95 -15.16 -9.79
CA SER A 138 10.25 -14.22 -8.92
C SER A 138 8.84 -14.73 -8.62
N SER A 139 8.51 -14.90 -7.33
CA SER A 139 7.16 -15.32 -6.95
C SER A 139 6.16 -14.24 -7.38
N SER A 140 4.98 -14.66 -7.84
CA SER A 140 3.86 -13.77 -8.17
C SER A 140 3.60 -12.76 -7.04
N SER A 141 3.72 -13.20 -5.78
CA SER A 141 3.60 -12.35 -4.60
C SER A 141 4.63 -11.21 -4.55
N GLN A 142 5.87 -11.44 -4.98
CA GLN A 142 6.91 -10.40 -4.99
C GLN A 142 6.62 -9.35 -6.07
N ARG A 143 6.16 -9.79 -7.25
CA ARG A 143 5.71 -8.90 -8.33
C ARG A 143 4.54 -8.03 -7.90
N THR A 144 3.51 -8.66 -7.33
CA THR A 144 2.36 -7.95 -6.77
C THR A 144 2.79 -6.92 -5.74
N LYS A 145 3.68 -7.29 -4.80
CA LYS A 145 4.18 -6.35 -3.78
C LYS A 145 4.86 -5.13 -4.43
N ILE A 146 5.75 -5.34 -5.41
CA ILE A 146 6.49 -4.26 -6.07
C ILE A 146 5.53 -3.30 -6.81
N TYR A 147 4.58 -3.83 -7.58
CA TYR A 147 3.63 -2.98 -8.30
C TYR A 147 2.69 -2.24 -7.35
N GLN A 148 2.19 -2.90 -6.29
CA GLN A 148 1.36 -2.25 -5.28
C GLN A 148 2.10 -1.12 -4.57
N THR A 149 3.34 -1.36 -4.14
CA THR A 149 4.18 -0.34 -3.52
C THR A 149 4.45 0.81 -4.48
N ALA A 150 4.75 0.54 -5.76
CA ALA A 150 4.98 1.57 -6.75
C ALA A 150 3.74 2.44 -7.02
N VAL A 151 2.54 1.85 -7.04
CA VAL A 151 1.30 2.63 -7.15
C VAL A 151 1.11 3.55 -5.95
N VAL A 152 1.26 3.03 -4.73
CA VAL A 152 1.14 3.82 -3.50
C VAL A 152 2.18 4.95 -3.44
N LEU A 153 3.44 4.68 -3.78
CA LEU A 153 4.49 5.71 -3.79
C LEU A 153 4.20 6.81 -4.82
N TYR A 154 3.62 6.45 -5.96
CA TYR A 154 3.22 7.44 -6.96
C TYR A 154 2.07 8.32 -6.46
N ASP A 155 1.06 7.76 -5.78
CA ASP A 155 -0.04 8.54 -5.20
C ASP A 155 0.48 9.58 -4.20
N VAL A 156 1.44 9.19 -3.35
CA VAL A 156 2.12 10.12 -2.43
C VAL A 156 2.92 11.16 -3.22
N LEU A 157 3.64 10.77 -4.26
CA LEU A 157 4.39 11.68 -5.14
C LEU A 157 3.49 12.74 -5.74
N ASP A 158 2.36 12.34 -6.34
CA ASP A 158 1.40 13.26 -6.96
C ASP A 158 0.79 14.20 -5.92
N ALA A 159 0.41 13.69 -4.75
CA ALA A 159 -0.12 14.53 -3.66
C ALA A 159 0.90 15.60 -3.19
N VAL A 160 2.17 15.22 -3.02
CA VAL A 160 3.24 16.16 -2.61
C VAL A 160 3.51 17.18 -3.71
N HIS A 161 3.50 16.78 -4.98
CA HIS A 161 3.69 17.69 -6.12
C HIS A 161 2.54 18.70 -6.25
N ARG A 162 1.29 18.25 -6.09
CA ARG A 162 0.11 19.12 -6.08
C ARG A 162 0.19 20.14 -4.95
N LYS A 163 0.55 19.72 -3.73
CA LYS A 163 0.76 20.62 -2.58
C LYS A 163 1.87 21.66 -2.83
N ALA A 164 2.91 21.28 -3.56
CA ALA A 164 4.02 22.16 -3.93
C ALA A 164 3.76 23.01 -5.19
N ASN A 165 2.64 22.80 -5.89
CA ASN A 165 2.34 23.39 -7.20
C ASN A 165 3.45 23.12 -8.25
N ILE A 166 4.01 21.90 -8.23
CA ILE A 166 5.05 21.44 -9.16
C ILE A 166 4.42 20.40 -10.10
N LYS A 167 4.69 20.48 -11.40
CA LYS A 167 4.23 19.46 -12.35
C LYS A 167 5.14 18.24 -12.31
N VAL A 168 4.54 17.06 -12.26
CA VAL A 168 5.26 15.78 -12.42
C VAL A 168 5.80 15.68 -13.84
N ALA A 169 7.04 15.19 -13.98
CA ALA A 169 7.68 15.03 -15.28
C ALA A 169 6.95 13.98 -16.15
N ALA A 170 6.80 14.26 -17.45
CA ALA A 170 6.06 13.38 -18.37
C ALA A 170 6.59 11.92 -18.38
N LYS A 171 7.90 11.73 -18.28
CA LYS A 171 8.52 10.40 -18.18
C LYS A 171 8.03 9.60 -16.98
N ILE A 172 7.81 10.25 -15.84
CA ILE A 172 7.31 9.61 -14.62
C ILE A 172 5.84 9.20 -14.79
N LEU A 173 5.04 10.04 -15.45
CA LEU A 173 3.65 9.74 -15.77
C LEU A 173 3.55 8.50 -16.68
N GLU A 174 4.38 8.42 -17.71
CA GLU A 174 4.42 7.29 -18.64
C GLU A 174 4.84 5.99 -17.93
N SER A 175 5.91 6.03 -17.12
CA SER A 175 6.32 4.86 -16.34
C SER A 175 5.26 4.41 -15.35
N HIS A 176 4.55 5.35 -14.72
CA HIS A 176 3.48 5.02 -13.79
C HIS A 176 2.30 4.37 -14.51
N ALA A 177 1.93 4.83 -15.71
CA ALA A 177 0.86 4.21 -16.49
C ALA A 177 1.16 2.73 -16.80
N GLU A 178 2.43 2.39 -17.07
CA GLU A 178 2.84 1.00 -17.25
C GLU A 178 2.75 0.19 -15.94
N VAL A 179 3.21 0.76 -14.83
CA VAL A 179 3.10 0.17 -13.49
C VAL A 179 1.63 -0.09 -13.12
N GLU A 180 0.74 0.86 -13.39
CA GLU A 180 -0.69 0.76 -13.09
C GLU A 180 -1.35 -0.34 -13.94
N ALA A 181 -1.01 -0.43 -15.22
CA ALA A 181 -1.47 -1.50 -16.10
C ALA A 181 -1.03 -2.88 -15.58
N LYS A 182 0.21 -3.01 -15.10
CA LYS A 182 0.72 -4.25 -14.52
C LYS A 182 0.11 -4.54 -13.14
N ASN A 183 -0.14 -3.53 -12.32
CA ASN A 183 -0.79 -3.72 -11.02
C ASN A 183 -2.20 -4.31 -11.15
N LYS A 184 -2.96 -3.92 -12.19
CA LYS A 184 -4.28 -4.49 -12.51
C LYS A 184 -4.22 -5.97 -12.90
N ILE A 185 -3.06 -6.42 -13.38
CA ILE A 185 -2.81 -7.79 -13.81
C ILE A 185 -2.36 -8.66 -12.61
N TYR A 186 -1.47 -8.13 -11.78
CA TYR A 186 -0.86 -8.85 -10.65
C TYR A 186 -1.64 -8.64 -9.35
N VAL A 187 -2.87 -9.16 -9.29
CA VAL A 187 -3.72 -9.13 -8.07
C VAL A 187 -3.36 -10.31 -7.14
N PRO A 188 -3.24 -10.11 -5.82
CA PRO A 188 -2.97 -11.21 -4.89
C PRO A 188 -4.20 -12.15 -4.82
N TYR A 189 -4.12 -13.28 -5.50
CA TYR A 189 -5.13 -14.33 -5.41
C TYR A 189 -4.86 -15.23 -4.20
N ASN A 190 -5.90 -15.52 -3.41
CA ASN A 190 -5.79 -16.32 -2.18
C ASN A 190 -5.64 -17.83 -2.40
N ILE A 191 -5.82 -18.34 -3.63
CA ILE A 191 -5.91 -19.80 -3.87
C ILE A 191 -4.92 -20.24 -4.95
N LEU A 192 -4.82 -19.54 -6.08
CA LEU A 192 -3.79 -19.73 -7.13
C LEU A 192 -3.63 -18.42 -7.90
N PRO A 193 -2.42 -17.97 -8.26
CA PRO A 193 -2.28 -16.73 -9.00
C PRO A 193 -2.68 -16.95 -10.47
N LEU A 194 -3.85 -16.45 -10.85
CA LEU A 194 -4.34 -16.42 -12.24
C LEU A 194 -3.68 -15.29 -13.04
N ASP A 195 -2.41 -15.00 -12.75
CA ASP A 195 -1.67 -13.96 -13.46
C ASP A 195 -1.21 -14.47 -14.83
N PRO A 196 -0.93 -13.59 -15.82
CA PRO A 196 -0.52 -13.99 -17.17
C PRO A 196 0.82 -14.75 -17.22
N ASP A 197 1.54 -14.79 -16.10
CA ASP A 197 2.78 -15.54 -15.92
C ASP A 197 2.55 -16.82 -15.09
N SER A 198 1.29 -17.26 -14.93
CA SER A 198 0.87 -18.51 -14.29
C SER A 198 1.64 -19.72 -14.82
N LYS A 199 1.91 -19.74 -16.14
CA LYS A 199 2.73 -20.77 -16.80
C LYS A 199 4.12 -20.96 -16.18
N ASN A 200 4.67 -19.93 -15.55
CA ASN A 200 6.00 -19.97 -14.94
C ASN A 200 5.99 -20.40 -13.48
N HIS A 201 4.82 -20.64 -12.88
CA HIS A 201 4.71 -21.07 -11.49
C HIS A 201 5.28 -22.46 -11.28
N ALA A 202 5.87 -22.70 -10.10
CA ALA A 202 6.41 -24.00 -9.72
C ALA A 202 5.36 -25.12 -9.80
N MET A 203 4.09 -24.80 -9.52
CA MET A 203 2.97 -25.75 -9.63
C MET A 203 2.76 -26.23 -11.08
N MET A 204 2.87 -25.32 -12.06
CA MET A 204 2.75 -25.66 -13.49
C MET A 204 3.96 -26.45 -14.02
N ARG A 205 5.06 -26.51 -13.26
CA ARG A 205 6.21 -27.37 -13.54
C ARG A 205 6.09 -28.77 -12.90
N ASP A 206 5.07 -29.01 -12.07
CA ASP A 206 4.83 -30.34 -11.50
C ASP A 206 4.47 -31.34 -12.61
N PRO A 207 5.19 -32.46 -12.76
CA PRO A 207 4.93 -33.45 -13.80
C PRO A 207 3.49 -33.98 -13.80
N LYS A 208 2.82 -34.06 -12.64
CA LYS A 208 1.43 -34.49 -12.52
C LYS A 208 0.48 -33.48 -13.13
N ILE A 209 0.71 -32.19 -12.88
CA ILE A 209 -0.11 -31.11 -13.46
C ILE A 209 0.11 -31.03 -14.97
N VAL A 210 1.37 -31.15 -15.42
CA VAL A 210 1.69 -31.23 -16.86
C VAL A 210 1.03 -32.44 -17.52
N ALA A 211 1.00 -33.60 -16.85
CA ALA A 211 0.34 -34.80 -17.37
C ALA A 211 -1.19 -34.62 -17.45
N VAL A 212 -1.80 -34.02 -16.44
CA VAL A 212 -3.23 -33.67 -16.42
C VAL A 212 -3.56 -32.69 -17.56
N LEU A 213 -2.74 -31.67 -17.78
CA LEU A 213 -2.89 -30.74 -18.91
C LEU A 213 -2.90 -31.45 -20.25
N LYS A 214 -1.94 -32.36 -20.48
CA LYS A 214 -1.90 -33.17 -21.70
C LYS A 214 -3.14 -34.04 -21.81
N ALA A 215 -3.56 -34.70 -20.73
CA ALA A 215 -4.77 -35.51 -20.74
C ALA A 215 -6.01 -34.68 -21.12
N ILE A 216 -6.21 -33.50 -20.50
CA ILE A 216 -7.33 -32.61 -20.84
C ILE A 216 -7.28 -32.20 -22.33
N ARG A 217 -6.11 -31.83 -22.85
CA ARG A 217 -5.96 -31.40 -24.26
C ARG A 217 -6.20 -32.52 -25.27
N TYR A 218 -5.85 -33.76 -24.93
CA TYR A 218 -5.85 -34.88 -25.87
C TYR A 218 -6.94 -35.93 -25.63
N THR A 219 -7.79 -35.77 -24.61
CA THR A 219 -8.92 -36.68 -24.36
C THR A 219 -10.18 -36.12 -25.03
N SER A 220 -10.79 -36.93 -25.91
CA SER A 220 -11.92 -36.55 -26.77
C SER A 220 -13.09 -35.91 -26.01
N ASP A 221 -13.38 -36.42 -24.81
CA ASP A 221 -14.53 -36.01 -23.99
C ASP A 221 -14.23 -34.81 -23.05
N LEU A 222 -12.97 -34.37 -22.97
CA LEU A 222 -12.50 -33.25 -22.14
C LEU A 222 -11.95 -32.07 -22.98
N THR A 223 -12.20 -32.10 -24.28
CA THR A 223 -11.76 -31.06 -25.21
C THR A 223 -12.40 -29.70 -24.89
N TRP A 224 -11.74 -28.64 -25.33
CA TRP A 224 -12.25 -27.26 -25.24
C TRP A 224 -13.56 -27.11 -26.02
N GLN A 225 -14.40 -26.14 -25.62
CA GLN A 225 -15.65 -25.87 -26.33
C GLN A 225 -15.40 -25.62 -27.83
N ILE A 226 -16.31 -26.12 -28.67
CA ILE A 226 -16.24 -26.00 -30.13
C ILE A 226 -16.11 -24.51 -30.50
N GLY A 227 -15.01 -24.15 -31.17
CA GLY A 227 -14.68 -22.78 -31.55
C GLY A 227 -13.68 -22.05 -30.63
N HIS A 228 -13.24 -22.67 -29.54
CA HIS A 228 -12.15 -22.14 -28.71
C HIS A 228 -10.81 -22.20 -29.45
N LYS A 229 -10.15 -21.05 -29.61
CA LYS A 229 -8.79 -21.00 -30.14
C LYS A 229 -7.82 -21.29 -29.00
N ILE A 230 -7.33 -22.52 -28.94
CA ILE A 230 -6.33 -22.93 -27.96
C ILE A 230 -5.06 -22.11 -28.20
N ASN A 231 -4.66 -21.30 -27.23
CA ASN A 231 -3.37 -20.62 -27.23
C ASN A 231 -2.33 -21.50 -26.53
N ASP A 232 -1.08 -21.48 -26.98
CA ASP A 232 -0.01 -22.28 -26.35
C ASP A 232 0.22 -21.90 -24.88
N ASP A 233 -0.13 -20.65 -24.53
CA ASP A 233 -0.02 -20.08 -23.20
C ASP A 233 -1.17 -20.43 -22.24
N GLU A 234 -2.25 -21.08 -22.69
CA GLU A 234 -3.42 -21.39 -21.86
C GLU A 234 -3.19 -22.58 -20.92
N ASP A 235 -3.51 -22.40 -19.64
CA ASP A 235 -3.28 -23.37 -18.57
C ASP A 235 -4.55 -24.11 -18.10
N VAL A 236 -4.42 -24.93 -17.02
CA VAL A 236 -5.55 -25.71 -16.47
C VAL A 236 -6.66 -24.79 -15.99
N LEU A 237 -6.31 -23.61 -15.47
CA LEU A 237 -7.24 -22.66 -14.90
C LEU A 237 -8.01 -21.93 -15.99
N ASP A 238 -7.37 -21.63 -17.12
CA ASP A 238 -8.06 -21.15 -18.31
C ASP A 238 -9.08 -22.16 -18.83
N TRP A 239 -8.72 -23.45 -18.82
CA TRP A 239 -9.64 -24.54 -19.18
C TRP A 239 -10.80 -24.63 -18.19
N LEU A 240 -10.52 -24.62 -16.89
CA LEU A 240 -11.55 -24.66 -15.84
C LEU A 240 -12.50 -23.45 -15.94
N LYS A 241 -11.94 -22.24 -16.11
CA LYS A 241 -12.71 -21.00 -16.29
C LYS A 241 -13.61 -21.07 -17.53
N THR A 242 -13.08 -21.59 -18.63
CA THR A 242 -13.82 -21.71 -19.89
C THR A 242 -14.93 -22.77 -19.81
N MET A 243 -14.64 -23.93 -19.23
CA MET A 243 -15.56 -25.07 -19.18
C MET A 243 -16.64 -24.92 -18.09
N PHE A 244 -16.26 -24.43 -16.92
CA PHE A 244 -17.15 -24.38 -15.75
C PHE A 244 -17.60 -22.97 -15.38
N ARG A 245 -17.19 -21.95 -16.14
CA ARG A 245 -17.53 -20.54 -15.88
C ARG A 245 -17.18 -20.12 -14.45
N PHE A 246 -16.11 -20.66 -13.86
CA PHE A 246 -15.62 -20.18 -12.56
C PHE A 246 -15.47 -18.66 -12.63
N GLN A 247 -16.27 -17.95 -11.84
CA GLN A 247 -16.16 -16.50 -11.73
C GLN A 247 -14.89 -16.20 -10.95
N VAL A 248 -13.97 -15.50 -11.62
CA VAL A 248 -12.98 -14.71 -10.91
C VAL A 248 -13.78 -13.59 -10.26
N MET A 249 -13.93 -13.63 -8.93
CA MET A 249 -14.38 -12.46 -8.19
C MET A 249 -13.26 -11.44 -8.33
N ILE A 250 -13.49 -10.46 -9.20
CA ILE A 250 -12.64 -9.28 -9.38
C ILE A 250 -12.98 -8.31 -8.26
#